data_AF-A0A2M6K9L2-F1
#
_entry.id   AF-A0A2M6K9L2-F1
#
_cell.length_a   1.000
_cell.length_b   1.000
_cell.length_c   1.000
_cell.angle_alpha   90.00
_cell.angle_beta   90.00
_cell.angle_gamma   90.00
#
_symmetry.space_group_name_H-M   'P 1'
#
loop_
_entity.id
_entity.type
_entity.pdbx_description
1 polymer ?
#
loop_
_entity_poly.entity_id
_entity_poly.type
_entity_poly.pdbx_seq_one_letter_code
_entity_poly.pdbx_strand_id
1 'polypeptide(L)'
;YFMPHHLIFEGAELAGKSWLMSQVYDYLEPKYNQNKVTLDGCHWFNSDVGVYGTEIGQKVIGHYLKIFNELKDKNLMVEKLHISDIVYNRLHRRAEVDYKLIENELKKLDFKIIFIKFPEDSGAIKKRIQDRLNIYPHYERILREPGWYLDQQREYEKEIKKSQLLSLIIETKQLPDYSLAEKILKWIGEK
;
A
#
# COMPACT_ATOMS: atom_id res chain seq x y z
N TYR A 1 25.86 9.67 3.98
CA TYR A 1 24.98 8.71 4.67
C TYR A 1 23.75 8.52 3.81
N PHE A 2 23.51 7.29 3.38
CA PHE A 2 22.28 6.91 2.70
C PHE A 2 21.15 6.88 3.75
N MET A 3 20.02 7.53 3.47
CA MET A 3 18.80 7.40 4.28
C MET A 3 17.87 6.43 3.55
N PRO A 4 17.50 5.30 4.16
CA PRO A 4 16.62 4.32 3.53
C PRO A 4 15.20 4.87 3.38
N HIS A 5 14.52 4.43 2.32
CA HIS A 5 13.11 4.72 2.07
C HIS A 5 12.25 3.59 2.59
N HIS A 6 11.41 3.87 3.59
CA HIS A 6 10.43 2.93 4.12
C HIS A 6 9.01 3.41 3.76
N LEU A 7 8.37 2.73 2.81
CA LEU A 7 7.12 3.19 2.21
C LEU A 7 6.01 2.15 2.36
N ILE A 8 4.82 2.59 2.77
CA ILE A 8 3.60 1.78 2.81
C ILE A 8 2.64 2.29 1.74
N PHE A 9 2.30 1.44 0.79
CA PHE A 9 1.32 1.73 -0.25
C PHE A 9 -0.05 1.25 0.24
N GLU A 10 -0.89 2.20 0.63
CA GLU A 10 -2.25 1.98 1.16
C GLU A 10 -3.30 2.49 0.17
N GLY A 11 -4.50 1.90 0.21
CA GLY A 11 -5.60 2.35 -0.64
C GLY A 11 -6.61 1.27 -0.94
N ALA A 12 -7.76 1.69 -1.47
CA ALA A 12 -8.83 0.77 -1.86
C ALA A 12 -8.37 -0.22 -2.93
N GLU A 13 -9.08 -1.35 -3.02
CA GLU A 13 -8.97 -2.27 -4.14
C GLU A 13 -9.23 -1.51 -5.46
N LEU A 14 -8.56 -1.94 -6.53
CA LEU A 14 -8.60 -1.30 -7.85
C LEU A 14 -7.98 0.11 -7.93
N ALA A 15 -7.42 0.65 -6.84
CA ALA A 15 -6.75 1.97 -6.86
C ALA A 15 -5.43 2.01 -7.63
N GLY A 16 -4.85 0.87 -8.00
CA GLY A 16 -3.62 0.79 -8.78
C GLY A 16 -2.33 0.75 -7.96
N LYS A 17 -2.42 0.27 -6.72
CA LYS A 17 -1.30 0.17 -5.77
C LYS A 17 -0.11 -0.58 -6.35
N SER A 18 -0.31 -1.84 -6.76
CA SER A 18 0.77 -2.69 -7.27
C SER A 18 1.44 -2.11 -8.51
N TRP A 19 0.68 -1.44 -9.39
CA TRP A 19 1.24 -0.79 -10.58
C TRP A 19 2.13 0.41 -10.19
N LEU A 20 1.65 1.31 -9.33
CA LEU A 20 2.46 2.46 -8.88
C LEU A 20 3.69 2.02 -8.08
N MET A 21 3.51 1.04 -7.21
CA MET A 21 4.58 0.44 -6.43
C MET A 21 5.66 -0.17 -7.33
N SER A 22 5.28 -0.85 -8.42
CA SER A 22 6.27 -1.40 -9.35
C SER A 22 7.10 -0.31 -10.03
N GLN A 23 6.48 0.82 -10.41
CA GLN A 23 7.23 1.91 -11.04
C GLN A 23 8.25 2.55 -10.09
N VAL A 24 7.92 2.66 -8.80
CA VAL A 24 8.85 3.18 -7.79
C VAL A 24 9.94 2.15 -7.48
N TYR A 25 9.59 0.87 -7.41
CA TYR A 25 10.53 -0.22 -7.21
C TYR A 25 11.56 -0.30 -8.36
N ASP A 26 11.11 -0.19 -9.61
CA ASP A 26 11.96 -0.22 -10.81
C ASP A 26 12.97 0.93 -10.83
N TYR A 27 12.72 2.01 -10.09
CA TYR A 27 13.69 3.08 -9.86
C TYR A 27 14.63 2.78 -8.68
N LEU A 28 14.08 2.42 -7.53
CA LEU A 28 14.84 2.27 -6.29
C LEU A 28 15.76 1.05 -6.30
N GLU A 29 15.29 -0.10 -6.78
CA GLU A 29 16.11 -1.32 -6.77
C GLU A 29 17.41 -1.08 -7.55
N PRO A 30 17.41 -0.76 -8.86
CA PRO A 30 18.66 -0.74 -9.61
C PRO A 30 19.60 0.37 -9.15
N LYS A 31 19.06 1.45 -8.58
CA LYS A 31 19.83 2.57 -8.05
C LYS A 31 20.60 2.20 -6.78
N TYR A 32 20.00 1.39 -5.91
CA TYR A 32 20.54 1.08 -4.59
C TYR A 32 21.10 -0.34 -4.48
N ASN A 33 20.94 -1.17 -5.51
CA ASN A 33 21.48 -2.52 -5.54
C ASN A 33 23.01 -2.51 -5.43
N GLN A 34 23.54 -3.24 -4.46
CA GLN A 34 24.98 -3.27 -4.15
C GLN A 34 25.66 -4.52 -4.68
N ASN A 35 24.90 -5.47 -5.22
CA ASN A 35 25.40 -6.80 -5.50
C ASN A 35 24.91 -7.30 -6.87
N LYS A 36 25.54 -8.36 -7.39
CA LYS A 36 25.25 -8.90 -8.73
C LYS A 36 24.44 -10.21 -8.72
N VAL A 37 24.05 -10.70 -7.54
CA VAL A 37 23.49 -12.06 -7.36
C VAL A 37 22.13 -12.08 -6.66
N THR A 38 21.76 -11.01 -5.97
CA THR A 38 20.52 -10.78 -5.23
C THR A 38 19.98 -9.39 -5.56
N LEU A 39 18.67 -9.23 -5.49
CA LEU A 39 18.03 -7.91 -5.58
C LEU A 39 17.96 -7.32 -4.17
N ASP A 40 18.90 -6.45 -3.83
CA ASP A 40 19.05 -5.87 -2.47
C ASP A 40 18.97 -4.34 -2.43
N GLY A 41 18.67 -3.70 -3.57
CA GLY A 41 18.49 -2.25 -3.61
C GLY A 41 17.18 -1.78 -2.99
N CYS A 42 16.13 -2.61 -3.06
CA CYS A 42 14.85 -2.36 -2.42
C CYS A 42 14.10 -3.67 -2.20
N HIS A 43 13.49 -3.84 -1.02
CA HIS A 43 12.71 -5.03 -0.71
C HIS A 43 11.20 -4.74 -0.82
N TRP A 44 10.52 -5.51 -1.67
CA TRP A 44 9.06 -5.48 -1.81
C TRP A 44 8.42 -6.50 -0.87
N PHE A 45 7.56 -6.04 0.03
CA PHE A 45 6.67 -6.87 0.83
C PHE A 45 5.23 -6.72 0.38
N ASN A 46 4.65 -7.78 -0.19
CA ASN A 46 3.21 -7.86 -0.37
C ASN A 46 2.62 -8.47 0.90
N SER A 47 1.90 -7.66 1.67
CA SER A 47 1.34 -8.10 2.95
C SER A 47 -0.11 -8.56 2.84
N ASP A 48 -0.73 -8.40 1.66
CA ASP A 48 -2.10 -8.78 1.39
C ASP A 48 -2.22 -10.21 0.87
N VAL A 49 -1.89 -11.17 1.72
CA VAL A 49 -2.00 -12.60 1.42
C VAL A 49 -3.31 -13.21 1.92
N GLY A 50 -4.40 -12.43 1.89
CA GLY A 50 -5.73 -12.86 2.35
C GLY A 50 -5.87 -12.97 3.87
N VAL A 51 -4.97 -12.34 4.61
CA VAL A 51 -4.95 -12.39 6.09
C VAL A 51 -5.59 -11.15 6.72
N TYR A 52 -5.74 -10.06 5.97
CA TYR A 52 -6.32 -8.82 6.50
C TYR A 52 -7.84 -8.89 6.59
N GLY A 53 -8.38 -8.28 7.65
CA GLY A 53 -9.79 -8.43 8.02
C GLY A 53 -10.10 -9.77 8.68
N THR A 54 -9.09 -10.51 9.14
CA THR A 54 -9.25 -11.79 9.85
C THR A 54 -8.60 -11.74 11.23
N GLU A 55 -8.80 -12.78 12.05
CA GLU A 55 -8.24 -12.85 13.41
C GLU A 55 -6.71 -13.00 13.44
N ILE A 56 -6.09 -13.35 12.31
CA ILE A 56 -4.63 -13.53 12.21
C ILE A 56 -3.90 -12.28 11.74
N GLY A 57 -4.62 -11.27 11.20
CA GLY A 57 -4.01 -10.06 10.60
C GLY A 57 -3.04 -9.34 11.53
N GLN A 58 -3.42 -9.13 12.79
CA GLN A 58 -2.58 -8.47 13.80
C GLN A 58 -1.29 -9.25 14.11
N LYS A 59 -1.36 -10.58 14.19
CA LYS A 59 -0.18 -11.42 14.42
C LYS A 59 0.78 -11.34 13.24
N VAL A 60 0.26 -11.42 12.02
CA VAL A 60 1.07 -11.32 10.79
C VAL A 60 1.75 -9.97 10.69
N ILE A 61 1.05 -8.86 10.97
CA ILE A 61 1.66 -7.52 11.00
C ILE A 61 2.77 -7.42 12.04
N GLY A 62 2.59 -8.03 13.21
CA GLY A 62 3.65 -8.11 14.23
C GLY A 62 4.90 -8.85 13.74
N HIS A 63 4.75 -9.86 12.88
CA HIS A 63 5.88 -10.55 12.26
C HIS A 63 6.56 -9.69 11.17
N TYR A 64 5.79 -8.98 10.35
CA TYR A 64 6.35 -8.01 9.39
C TYR A 64 7.17 -6.95 10.11
N LEU A 65 6.70 -6.42 11.24
CA LEU A 65 7.45 -5.42 12.01
C LEU A 65 8.80 -5.94 12.51
N LYS A 66 8.91 -7.23 12.86
CA LYS A 66 10.20 -7.85 13.21
C LYS A 66 11.14 -7.86 12.01
N ILE A 67 10.63 -8.26 10.83
CA ILE A 67 11.41 -8.25 9.59
C ILE A 67 11.88 -6.83 9.24
N PHE A 68 11.00 -5.83 9.37
CA PHE A 68 11.35 -4.43 9.07
C PHE A 68 12.43 -3.89 10.01
N ASN A 69 12.43 -4.31 11.28
CA ASN A 69 13.51 -3.94 12.21
C ASN A 69 14.86 -4.54 11.82
N GLU A 70 14.89 -5.79 11.36
CA GLU A 70 16.12 -6.44 10.86
C GLU A 70 16.63 -5.78 9.57
N LEU A 71 15.73 -5.21 8.77
CA LEU A 71 16.04 -4.57 7.49
C LEU A 71 16.01 -3.03 7.54
N LYS A 72 16.06 -2.43 8.74
CA LYS A 72 15.89 -0.98 8.95
C LYS A 72 16.88 -0.09 8.20
N ASP A 73 18.00 -0.65 7.74
CA ASP A 73 19.04 0.06 6.99
C ASP A 73 18.94 -0.18 5.46
N LYS A 74 17.84 -0.77 4.99
CA LYS A 74 17.55 -1.09 3.58
C LYS A 74 16.30 -0.34 3.09
N ASN A 75 16.14 -0.13 1.78
CA ASN A 75 14.87 0.38 1.26
C ASN A 75 13.77 -0.70 1.41
N LEU A 76 12.62 -0.32 1.95
CA LEU A 76 11.47 -1.19 2.16
C LEU A 76 10.24 -0.57 1.51
N MET A 77 9.55 -1.36 0.70
CA MET A 77 8.26 -0.99 0.14
C MET A 77 7.24 -2.06 0.52
N VAL A 78 6.11 -1.64 1.07
CA VAL A 78 5.10 -2.52 1.64
C VAL A 78 3.76 -2.25 0.96
N GLU A 79 3.20 -3.26 0.31
CA GLU A 79 1.84 -3.22 -0.23
C GLU A 79 0.85 -3.65 0.85
N LYS A 80 0.04 -2.70 1.32
CA LYS A 80 -0.91 -2.86 2.44
C LYS A 80 -0.23 -3.21 3.77
N LEU A 81 -0.70 -2.63 4.87
CA LEU A 81 -0.27 -3.04 6.21
C LEU A 81 -1.41 -2.85 7.22
N HIS A 82 -1.18 -2.03 8.24
CA HIS A 82 -2.05 -1.88 9.39
C HIS A 82 -3.34 -1.12 9.07
N ILE A 83 -3.29 -0.11 8.20
CA ILE A 83 -4.50 0.64 7.81
C ILE A 83 -5.43 -0.26 6.99
N SER A 84 -4.86 -1.06 6.09
CA SER A 84 -5.62 -2.08 5.36
C SER A 84 -6.36 -3.03 6.31
N ASP A 85 -5.70 -3.55 7.34
CA ASP A 85 -6.36 -4.46 8.30
C ASP A 85 -7.48 -3.77 9.10
N ILE A 86 -7.30 -2.51 9.51
CA ILE A 86 -8.36 -1.71 10.15
C ILE A 86 -9.58 -1.61 9.23
N VAL A 87 -9.37 -1.16 7.99
CA VAL A 87 -10.45 -0.97 7.01
C VAL A 87 -11.15 -2.28 6.71
N TYR A 88 -10.41 -3.38 6.57
CA TYR A 88 -10.96 -4.69 6.22
C TYR A 88 -11.77 -5.28 7.39
N ASN A 89 -11.29 -5.18 8.63
CA ASN A 89 -12.07 -5.60 9.80
C ASN A 89 -13.37 -4.80 9.93
N ARG A 90 -13.33 -3.49 9.66
CA ARG A 90 -14.54 -2.65 9.69
C ARG A 90 -15.56 -3.06 8.63
N LEU A 91 -15.12 -3.24 7.39
CA LEU A 91 -16.03 -3.54 6.27
C LEU A 91 -16.54 -4.98 6.26
N HIS A 92 -15.70 -5.95 6.63
CA HIS A 92 -16.07 -7.37 6.55
C HIS A 92 -16.66 -7.91 7.85
N ARG A 93 -16.21 -7.39 9.00
CA ARG A 93 -16.55 -7.95 10.32
C ARG A 93 -17.26 -6.97 11.24
N ARG A 94 -17.39 -5.69 10.85
CA ARG A 94 -17.90 -4.62 11.71
C ARG A 94 -17.14 -4.54 13.03
N ALA A 95 -15.83 -4.79 12.97
CA ALA A 95 -14.93 -4.81 14.11
C ALA A 95 -13.89 -3.69 13.97
N GLU A 96 -13.56 -3.07 15.10
CA GLU A 96 -12.44 -2.14 15.21
C GLU A 96 -11.23 -2.87 15.80
N VAL A 97 -10.04 -2.56 15.27
CA VAL A 97 -8.77 -3.11 15.72
C VAL A 97 -7.80 -1.95 15.98
N ASP A 98 -6.98 -2.08 17.03
CA ASP A 98 -6.05 -1.02 17.45
C ASP A 98 -4.61 -1.36 17.05
N TYR A 99 -3.99 -0.45 16.30
CA TYR A 99 -2.62 -0.53 15.81
C TYR A 99 -1.70 0.57 16.34
N LYS A 100 -2.08 1.35 17.36
CA LYS A 100 -1.26 2.44 17.91
C LYS A 100 0.18 2.04 18.23
N LEU A 101 0.37 0.87 18.83
CA LEU A 101 1.70 0.36 19.16
C LEU A 101 2.51 0.07 17.89
N ILE A 102 1.91 -0.58 16.89
CA ILE A 102 2.55 -0.85 15.61
C ILE A 102 2.90 0.45 14.90
N GLU A 103 1.99 1.42 14.88
CA GLU A 103 2.21 2.72 14.24
C GLU A 103 3.35 3.50 14.89
N ASN A 104 3.46 3.46 16.22
CA ASN A 104 4.60 4.06 16.93
C ASN A 104 5.94 3.42 16.52
N GLU A 105 5.99 2.10 16.34
CA GLU A 105 7.21 1.41 15.88
C GLU A 105 7.51 1.73 14.41
N LEU A 106 6.50 1.77 13.53
CA LEU A 106 6.66 2.20 12.14
C LEU A 106 7.20 3.64 12.05
N LYS A 107 6.72 4.54 12.92
CA LYS A 107 7.21 5.92 13.00
C LYS A 107 8.68 6.00 13.43
N LYS A 108 9.12 5.16 14.38
CA LYS A 108 10.53 5.07 14.77
C LYS A 108 11.42 4.61 13.63
N LEU A 109 10.88 3.80 12.73
CA LEU A 109 11.53 3.34 11.52
C LEU A 109 11.39 4.34 10.35
N ASP A 110 10.85 5.55 10.53
CA ASP A 110 10.60 6.53 9.45
C ASP A 110 9.74 5.98 8.28
N PHE A 111 8.79 5.09 8.57
CA PHE A 111 7.81 4.68 7.56
C PHE A 111 6.90 5.84 7.17
N LYS A 112 6.65 5.94 5.86
CA LYS A 112 5.78 6.94 5.23
C LYS A 112 4.68 6.24 4.46
N ILE A 113 3.51 6.88 4.35
CA ILE A 113 2.37 6.31 3.64
C ILE A 113 2.22 6.96 2.26
N ILE A 114 2.12 6.15 1.22
CA ILE A 114 1.60 6.55 -0.08
C ILE A 114 0.15 6.08 -0.14
N PHE A 115 -0.79 7.01 0.06
CA PHE A 115 -2.21 6.73 -0.04
C PHE A 115 -2.69 6.92 -1.48
N ILE A 116 -3.15 5.84 -2.08
CA ILE A 116 -3.59 5.79 -3.48
C ILE A 116 -5.11 5.72 -3.51
N LYS A 117 -5.72 6.67 -4.20
CA LYS A 117 -7.17 6.77 -4.39
C LYS A 117 -7.55 6.89 -5.86
N PHE A 118 -8.79 6.61 -6.19
CA PHE A 118 -9.41 6.91 -7.48
C PHE A 118 -10.44 8.04 -7.32
N PRO A 119 -10.84 8.71 -8.42
CA PRO A 119 -11.96 9.64 -8.41
C PRO A 119 -13.22 8.98 -7.82
N GLU A 120 -14.03 9.74 -7.06
CA GLU A 120 -15.34 9.27 -6.58
C GLU A 120 -16.36 9.16 -7.73
N ASP A 121 -16.10 8.24 -8.67
CA ASP A 121 -16.91 7.99 -9.84
C ASP A 121 -17.15 6.48 -10.00
N SER A 122 -18.41 6.09 -9.88
CA SER A 122 -18.84 4.70 -10.07
C SER A 122 -18.57 4.19 -11.50
N GLY A 123 -18.59 5.05 -12.50
CA GLY A 123 -18.28 4.71 -13.90
C GLY A 123 -16.81 4.29 -14.06
N ALA A 124 -15.89 5.07 -13.49
CA ALA A 124 -14.48 4.75 -13.46
C ALA A 124 -14.19 3.40 -12.76
N ILE A 125 -14.89 3.10 -11.67
CA ILE A 125 -14.72 1.82 -10.95
C ILE A 125 -15.22 0.64 -11.79
N LYS A 126 -16.38 0.77 -12.45
CA LYS A 126 -16.90 -0.28 -13.36
C LYS A 126 -15.89 -0.62 -14.45
N LYS A 127 -15.24 0.40 -15.04
CA LYS A 127 -14.18 0.18 -16.03
C LYS A 127 -12.99 -0.58 -15.43
N ARG A 128 -12.53 -0.21 -14.24
CA ARG A 128 -11.42 -0.89 -13.56
C ARG A 128 -11.74 -2.33 -13.19
N ILE A 129 -12.99 -2.61 -12.79
CA ILE A 129 -13.48 -3.97 -12.57
C ILE A 129 -13.36 -4.78 -13.86
N GLN A 130 -13.84 -4.26 -14.98
CA GLN A 130 -13.77 -4.95 -16.27
C GLN A 130 -12.31 -5.23 -16.67
N ASP A 131 -11.43 -4.23 -16.54
CA ASP A 131 -10.00 -4.37 -16.83
C ASP A 131 -9.38 -5.46 -15.93
N ARG A 132 -9.74 -5.49 -14.64
CA ARG A 132 -9.26 -6.50 -13.68
C ARG A 132 -9.73 -7.91 -14.06
N LEU A 133 -11.00 -8.09 -14.43
CA LEU A 133 -11.56 -9.39 -14.79
C LEU A 133 -10.97 -9.92 -16.10
N ASN A 134 -10.66 -9.04 -17.05
CA ASN A 134 -10.00 -9.43 -18.30
C ASN A 134 -8.60 -10.02 -18.05
N ILE A 135 -7.87 -9.51 -17.05
CA ILE A 135 -6.52 -9.97 -16.72
C ILE A 135 -6.54 -11.13 -15.72
N TYR A 136 -7.46 -11.08 -14.74
CA TYR A 136 -7.57 -12.03 -13.64
C TYR A 136 -9.04 -12.48 -13.46
N PRO A 137 -9.54 -13.41 -14.29
CA PRO A 137 -10.96 -13.81 -14.25
C PRO A 137 -11.42 -14.34 -12.89
N HIS A 138 -10.51 -14.99 -12.14
CA HIS A 138 -10.81 -15.52 -10.80
C HIS A 138 -11.18 -14.45 -9.76
N TYR A 139 -10.90 -13.17 -10.04
CA TYR A 139 -11.27 -12.05 -9.18
C TYR A 139 -12.79 -11.88 -9.07
N GLU A 140 -13.55 -12.45 -10.00
CA GLU A 140 -15.03 -12.52 -9.95
C GLU A 140 -15.55 -13.07 -8.61
N ARG A 141 -14.83 -14.02 -8.01
CA ARG A 141 -15.20 -14.68 -6.73
C ARG A 141 -15.32 -13.72 -5.55
N ILE A 142 -14.59 -12.62 -5.59
CA ILE A 142 -14.48 -11.64 -4.50
C ILE A 142 -14.89 -10.23 -4.95
N LEU A 143 -15.46 -10.12 -6.15
CA LEU A 143 -15.88 -8.87 -6.73
C LEU A 143 -16.99 -8.24 -5.87
N ARG A 144 -16.96 -6.92 -5.75
CA ARG A 144 -17.98 -6.13 -5.07
C ARG A 144 -18.59 -5.12 -6.01
N GLU A 145 -19.73 -4.57 -5.62
CA GLU A 145 -20.35 -3.46 -6.35
C GLU A 145 -19.48 -2.20 -6.26
N PRO A 146 -19.51 -1.30 -7.26
CA PRO A 146 -18.73 -0.05 -7.27
C PRO A 146 -18.86 0.77 -5.97
N GLY A 147 -20.06 0.82 -5.39
CA GLY A 147 -20.30 1.51 -4.12
C GLY A 147 -19.46 1.00 -2.96
N TRP A 148 -19.19 -0.31 -2.91
CA TRP A 148 -18.36 -0.91 -1.87
C TRP A 148 -16.91 -0.42 -1.93
N TYR A 149 -16.35 -0.28 -3.14
CA TYR A 149 -15.00 0.25 -3.32
C TYR A 149 -14.91 1.74 -2.97
N LEU A 150 -15.94 2.53 -3.28
CA LEU A 150 -16.04 3.93 -2.85
C LEU A 150 -16.07 4.04 -1.32
N ASP A 151 -16.88 3.21 -0.67
CA ASP A 151 -16.95 3.19 0.79
C ASP A 151 -15.63 2.74 1.41
N GLN A 152 -14.98 1.74 0.81
CA GLN A 152 -13.64 1.32 1.23
C GLN A 152 -12.64 2.48 1.14
N GLN A 153 -12.62 3.24 0.05
CA GLN A 153 -11.76 4.41 -0.09
C GLN A 153 -12.03 5.45 0.99
N ARG A 154 -13.30 5.73 1.30
CA ARG A 154 -13.68 6.67 2.37
C ARG A 154 -13.21 6.19 3.74
N GLU A 155 -13.24 4.89 4.01
CA GLU A 155 -12.68 4.34 5.24
C GLU A 155 -11.16 4.52 5.31
N TYR A 156 -10.42 4.28 4.21
CA TYR A 156 -9.00 4.62 4.16
C TYR A 156 -8.76 6.11 4.41
N GLU A 157 -9.53 7.00 3.77
CA GLU A 157 -9.38 8.45 3.97
C GLU A 157 -9.57 8.86 5.43
N LYS A 158 -10.48 8.21 6.16
CA LYS A 158 -10.68 8.44 7.60
C LYS A 158 -9.47 8.00 8.42
N GLU A 159 -8.91 6.82 8.15
CA GLU A 159 -7.79 6.29 8.91
C GLU A 159 -6.47 7.00 8.60
N ILE A 160 -6.23 7.35 7.33
CA ILE A 160 -5.04 8.12 6.93
C ILE A 160 -5.00 9.48 7.63
N LYS A 161 -6.14 10.15 7.79
CA LYS A 161 -6.22 11.43 8.52
C LYS A 161 -5.91 11.32 10.02
N LYS A 162 -6.06 10.12 10.61
CA LYS A 162 -5.75 9.86 12.02
C LYS A 162 -4.29 9.42 12.21
N SER A 163 -3.65 8.96 11.14
CA SER A 163 -2.29 8.43 11.19
C SER A 163 -1.29 9.51 11.58
N GLN A 164 -0.28 9.10 12.33
CA GLN A 164 0.89 9.90 12.69
C GLN A 164 2.03 9.77 11.68
N LEU A 165 1.93 8.85 10.72
CA LEU A 165 2.91 8.68 9.67
C LEU A 165 2.73 9.76 8.61
N LEU A 166 3.85 10.27 8.09
CA LEU A 166 3.81 11.25 7.01
C LEU A 166 3.21 10.60 5.77
N SER A 167 2.21 11.25 5.16
CA SER A 167 1.45 10.69 4.03
C SER A 167 1.51 11.54 2.77
N LEU A 168 1.64 10.90 1.60
CA LEU A 168 1.39 11.48 0.28
C LEU A 168 0.09 10.93 -0.30
N ILE A 169 -0.77 11.81 -0.81
CA ILE A 169 -2.00 11.40 -1.50
C ILE A 169 -1.77 11.42 -3.01
N ILE A 170 -2.05 10.28 -3.65
CA ILE A 170 -1.99 10.07 -5.10
C ILE A 170 -3.38 9.70 -5.60
N GLU A 171 -3.90 10.47 -6.56
CA GLU A 171 -5.16 10.14 -7.23
C GLU A 171 -4.86 9.54 -8.60
N THR A 172 -5.24 8.28 -8.82
CA THR A 172 -5.12 7.60 -10.11
C THR A 172 -6.41 7.85 -10.89
N LYS A 173 -6.37 8.70 -11.93
CA LYS A 173 -7.51 8.86 -12.84
C LYS A 173 -7.51 7.78 -13.91
N GLN A 174 -6.34 7.59 -14.51
CA GLN A 174 -6.07 6.61 -15.55
C GLN A 174 -4.73 5.94 -15.23
N LEU A 175 -4.60 4.68 -15.61
CA LEU A 175 -3.35 3.93 -15.58
C LEU A 175 -3.12 3.32 -16.97
N PRO A 176 -1.86 3.23 -17.45
CA PRO A 176 -0.63 3.71 -16.81
C PRO A 176 -0.53 5.25 -16.79
N ASP A 177 0.09 5.80 -15.74
CA ASP A 177 0.44 7.23 -15.62
C ASP A 177 1.76 7.40 -14.85
N TYR A 178 2.86 7.53 -15.60
CA TYR A 178 4.22 7.59 -15.03
C TYR A 178 4.47 8.88 -14.23
N SER A 179 3.71 9.95 -14.47
CA SER A 179 3.86 11.21 -13.73
C SER A 179 3.52 11.05 -12.24
N LEU A 180 2.67 10.08 -11.91
CA LEU A 180 2.32 9.74 -10.53
C LEU A 180 3.48 9.07 -9.79
N ALA A 181 4.25 8.21 -10.48
CA ALA A 181 5.45 7.60 -9.92
C ALA A 181 6.55 8.67 -9.69
N GLU A 182 6.76 9.56 -10.65
CA GLU A 182 7.68 10.70 -10.48
C GLU A 182 7.28 11.59 -9.29
N LYS A 183 5.99 11.83 -9.08
CA LYS A 183 5.51 12.58 -7.92
C LYS A 183 5.89 11.89 -6.59
N ILE A 184 5.80 10.56 -6.52
CA ILE A 184 6.22 9.79 -5.35
C ILE A 184 7.73 9.92 -5.16
N LEU A 185 8.51 9.73 -6.22
CA LEU A 185 9.97 9.85 -6.21
C LEU A 185 10.42 11.24 -5.71
N LYS A 186 9.91 12.33 -6.29
CA LYS A 186 10.19 13.71 -5.82
C LYS A 186 9.89 13.88 -4.33
N TRP A 187 8.78 13.32 -3.88
CA TRP A 187 8.35 13.47 -2.49
C TRP A 187 9.26 12.77 -1.49
N ILE A 188 9.81 11.61 -1.86
CA ILE A 188 10.80 10.89 -1.02
C ILE A 188 12.22 11.46 -1.16
N GLY A 189 12.41 12.56 -1.91
CA GLY A 189 13.72 13.18 -2.14
C GLY A 189 14.52 12.57 -3.28
N GLU A 190 13.85 11.82 -4.16
CA GLU A 190 14.39 11.33 -5.42
C GLU A 190 14.10 12.31 -6.58
N LYS A 191 14.27 11.85 -7.83
CA LYS A 191 14.05 12.63 -9.07
C LYS A 191 12.70 13.32 -9.12
#